data_AF-A0A3P7LAV4-F1
#
_entry.id   AF-A0A3P7LAV4-F1
#
_cell.length_a   1.000
_cell.length_b   1.000
_cell.length_c   1.000
_cell.angle_alpha   90.00
_cell.angle_beta   90.00
_cell.angle_gamma   90.00
#
_symmetry.space_group_name_H-M   'P 1'
#
loop_
_entity.id
_entity.type
_entity.pdbx_description
1 polymer ?
#
loop_
_entity_poly.entity_id
_entity_poly.type
_entity_poly.pdbx_seq_one_letter_code
_entity_poly.pdbx_strand_id
1 'polypeptide(L)'
;MASTVERLRSDNPVRLLPDITITTPEGRELEFDTYLCNFERIFALEKQDDCVFGQNTAREMLHTAVGVIAVSLCSMDKTTIYAVLGKKSASTVFVISKEENCASRIIADRKPNKDALVKSKENKEFMSKIRKTLFALRNAKVGEDDEYETSCANTSEYELVFASDLSETTEEMEEEVNEEDNKGEDEEKNIKKEKQPDEDEPESHNSSSSSNSSSSGSENESSDTESEEPDYHCSRGYHTFVKSCLQRKLVIREMIEQNVFKRDSNVAIPLIGPEHRVAAVCTFHTRNIEPDKRIVHIVFMTVRKHLRRLGIGSKILDILKSTDISGSYDAVVVHADNNADLIIERYKRQVAYQMEETNRYRLRLKYMGENKEGAWSAAQTGRLPLHLEALDLRVAPGCDEIYQQLTGNFSSFKALTPIGDL
;
A
#
# COMPACT_ATOMS: atom_id res chain seq x y z
N MET A 1 -19.75 -29.14 11.18
CA MET A 1 -18.39 -28.86 11.68
C MET A 1 -18.29 -27.36 11.87
N ALA A 2 -18.20 -26.87 13.10
CA ALA A 2 -18.00 -25.45 13.36
C ALA A 2 -16.52 -25.14 13.06
N SER A 3 -16.25 -24.50 11.92
CA SER A 3 -14.96 -23.88 11.65
C SER A 3 -14.80 -22.78 12.69
N THR A 4 -13.93 -22.99 13.68
CA THR A 4 -13.62 -21.98 14.69
C THR A 4 -13.02 -20.79 13.95
N VAL A 5 -13.81 -19.72 13.84
CA VAL A 5 -13.39 -18.49 13.18
C VAL A 5 -12.22 -17.90 13.98
N GLU A 6 -11.00 -18.16 13.53
CA GLU A 6 -9.79 -17.60 14.12
C GLU A 6 -9.66 -16.12 13.72
N ARG A 7 -10.40 -15.26 14.42
CA ARG A 7 -10.05 -13.83 14.47
C ARG A 7 -8.58 -13.71 14.84
N LEU A 8 -7.91 -12.64 14.39
CA LEU A 8 -6.55 -12.30 14.85
C LEU A 8 -6.52 -12.42 16.36
N ARG A 9 -5.88 -13.48 16.84
CA ARG A 9 -5.76 -13.73 18.27
C ARG A 9 -4.69 -12.80 18.81
N SER A 10 -4.72 -12.54 20.12
CA SER A 10 -3.71 -11.67 20.75
C SER A 10 -2.29 -12.21 20.59
N ASP A 11 -2.16 -13.53 20.49
CA ASP A 11 -0.90 -14.29 20.32
C ASP A 11 -0.42 -14.38 18.87
N ASN A 12 -1.25 -14.02 17.89
CA ASN A 12 -0.84 -14.02 16.48
C ASN A 12 -1.29 -12.74 15.75
N PRO A 13 -0.46 -11.68 15.78
CA PRO A 13 -0.83 -10.39 15.22
C PRO A 13 -0.67 -10.32 13.69
N VAL A 14 -0.17 -11.39 13.04
CA VAL A 14 -0.03 -11.52 11.59
C VAL A 14 -0.64 -12.84 11.13
N ARG A 15 -1.57 -12.80 10.18
CA ARG A 15 -2.24 -13.97 9.63
C ARG A 15 -2.07 -14.02 8.12
N LEU A 16 -1.53 -15.12 7.60
CA LEU A 16 -1.56 -15.41 6.17
C LEU A 16 -3.00 -15.75 5.76
N LEU A 17 -3.48 -15.07 4.72
CA LEU A 17 -4.79 -15.25 4.11
C LEU A 17 -4.65 -16.06 2.81
N PRO A 18 -5.76 -16.56 2.23
CA PRO A 18 -5.71 -17.18 0.92
C PRO A 18 -5.08 -16.27 -0.13
N ASP A 19 -4.23 -16.84 -0.98
CA ASP A 19 -3.56 -16.12 -2.06
C ASP A 19 -4.59 -15.51 -3.03
N ILE A 20 -4.21 -14.37 -3.60
CA ILE A 20 -4.96 -13.74 -4.68
C ILE A 20 -4.28 -14.11 -5.99
N THR A 21 -5.03 -14.72 -6.92
CA THR A 21 -4.59 -14.94 -8.29
C THR A 21 -5.39 -14.05 -9.24
N ILE A 22 -4.70 -13.38 -10.14
CA ILE A 22 -5.29 -12.46 -11.12
C ILE A 22 -4.70 -12.74 -12.49
N THR A 23 -5.57 -12.93 -13.48
CA THR A 23 -5.18 -13.05 -14.89
C THR A 23 -5.15 -11.65 -15.53
N THR A 24 -4.00 -11.26 -16.08
CA THR A 24 -3.85 -9.99 -16.83
C THR A 24 -4.58 -10.06 -18.17
N PRO A 25 -4.83 -8.91 -18.84
CA PRO A 25 -5.39 -8.90 -20.20
C PRO A 25 -4.58 -9.71 -21.22
N GLU A 26 -3.26 -9.87 -20.99
CA GLU A 26 -2.39 -10.69 -21.83
C GLU A 26 -2.44 -12.18 -21.49
N GLY A 27 -3.34 -12.60 -20.60
CA GLY A 27 -3.48 -13.99 -20.17
C GLY A 27 -2.40 -14.47 -19.18
N ARG A 28 -1.58 -13.57 -18.63
CA ARG A 28 -0.58 -13.93 -17.61
C ARG A 28 -1.24 -14.04 -16.24
N GLU A 29 -0.93 -15.08 -15.50
CA GLU A 29 -1.38 -15.22 -14.11
C GLU A 29 -0.39 -14.55 -13.16
N LEU A 30 -0.89 -13.63 -12.34
CA LEU A 30 -0.16 -12.99 -11.27
C LEU A 30 -0.67 -13.53 -9.94
N GLU A 31 0.24 -14.04 -9.13
CA GLU A 31 -0.04 -14.55 -7.79
C GLU A 31 0.50 -13.58 -6.74
N PHE A 32 -0.31 -13.42 -5.68
CA PHE A 32 -0.01 -12.54 -4.56
C PHE A 32 -0.28 -13.25 -3.24
N ASP A 33 0.71 -13.21 -2.36
CA ASP A 33 0.55 -13.60 -0.97
C ASP A 33 -0.25 -12.51 -0.26
N THR A 34 -1.24 -12.89 0.54
CA THR A 34 -2.08 -11.92 1.25
C THR A 34 -1.93 -12.07 2.74
N TYR A 35 -1.65 -10.97 3.45
CA TYR A 35 -1.47 -10.96 4.89
C TYR A 35 -2.45 -10.01 5.55
N LEU A 36 -2.97 -10.39 6.71
CA LEU A 36 -3.73 -9.54 7.61
C LEU A 36 -2.91 -9.29 8.87
N CYS A 37 -2.71 -8.05 9.27
CA CYS A 37 -2.00 -7.72 10.49
C CYS A 37 -2.61 -6.59 11.30
N ASN A 38 -2.16 -6.46 12.54
CA ASN A 38 -2.43 -5.32 13.41
C ASN A 38 -1.10 -4.81 13.98
N PHE A 39 -0.65 -3.63 13.56
CA PHE A 39 0.66 -3.09 13.92
C PHE A 39 0.79 -2.75 15.40
N GLU A 40 -0.26 -2.23 16.04
CA GLU A 40 -0.26 -1.98 17.49
C GLU A 40 0.10 -3.25 18.26
N ARG A 41 -0.54 -4.38 17.90
CA ARG A 41 -0.26 -5.66 18.54
C ARG A 41 1.14 -6.16 18.23
N ILE A 42 1.63 -5.99 16.99
CA ILE A 42 3.00 -6.41 16.63
C ILE A 42 4.03 -5.66 17.48
N PHE A 43 3.90 -4.34 17.58
CA PHE A 43 4.86 -3.50 18.29
C PHE A 43 4.70 -3.55 19.81
N ALA A 44 3.54 -4.00 20.31
CA ALA A 44 3.37 -4.34 21.72
C ALA A 44 4.08 -5.65 22.12
N LEU A 45 4.52 -6.48 21.17
CA LEU A 45 5.32 -7.68 21.47
C LEU A 45 6.79 -7.30 21.71
N GLU A 46 7.39 -7.88 22.74
CA GLU A 46 8.84 -7.74 23.04
C GLU A 46 9.74 -8.15 21.87
N LYS A 47 9.22 -8.97 20.94
CA LYS A 47 9.92 -9.49 19.76
C LYS A 47 9.29 -9.05 18.45
N GLN A 48 9.02 -7.75 18.32
CA GLN A 48 8.45 -7.14 17.11
C GLN A 48 9.21 -7.52 15.81
N ASP A 49 10.54 -7.70 15.90
CA ASP A 49 11.40 -7.99 14.75
C ASP A 49 11.28 -9.45 14.27
N ASP A 50 10.73 -10.35 15.10
CA ASP A 50 10.47 -11.74 14.72
C ASP A 50 9.18 -11.89 13.87
N CYS A 51 8.33 -10.85 13.84
CA CYS A 51 7.13 -10.84 13.01
C CYS A 51 7.47 -10.57 11.54
N VAL A 52 7.49 -11.65 10.74
CA VAL A 52 7.87 -11.59 9.32
C VAL A 52 6.69 -11.74 8.36
N PHE A 53 6.74 -10.96 7.28
CA PHE A 53 5.83 -11.03 6.14
C PHE A 53 6.61 -11.61 4.95
N GLY A 54 6.68 -12.93 4.90
CA GLY A 54 7.64 -13.63 4.05
C GLY A 54 9.07 -13.38 4.54
N GLN A 55 9.83 -12.59 3.79
CA GLN A 55 11.23 -12.24 4.10
C GLN A 55 11.40 -10.85 4.75
N ASN A 56 10.31 -10.08 4.90
CA ASN A 56 10.37 -8.69 5.34
C ASN A 56 9.96 -8.57 6.80
N THR A 57 10.62 -7.70 7.55
CA THR A 57 10.24 -7.39 8.93
C THR A 57 8.94 -6.59 8.98
N ALA A 58 8.21 -6.67 10.09
CA ALA A 58 7.01 -5.86 10.29
C ALA A 58 7.27 -4.35 10.16
N ARG A 59 8.44 -3.87 10.61
CA ARG A 59 8.85 -2.46 10.50
C ARG A 59 9.01 -2.04 9.04
N GLU A 60 9.69 -2.85 8.22
CA GLU A 60 9.81 -2.56 6.78
C GLU A 60 8.44 -2.55 6.07
N MET A 61 7.54 -3.46 6.46
CA MET A 61 6.18 -3.51 5.91
C MET A 61 5.34 -2.29 6.30
N LEU A 62 5.45 -1.82 7.55
CA LEU A 62 4.81 -0.58 8.00
C LEU A 62 5.29 0.61 7.16
N HIS A 63 6.62 0.82 7.07
CA HIS A 63 7.17 1.94 6.30
C HIS A 63 6.83 1.83 4.81
N THR A 64 6.77 0.61 4.27
CA THR A 64 6.30 0.37 2.89
C THR A 64 4.83 0.78 2.74
N ALA A 65 3.96 0.41 3.67
CA ALA A 65 2.56 0.84 3.65
C ALA A 65 2.43 2.36 3.67
N VAL A 66 3.14 3.03 4.58
CA VAL A 66 3.15 4.50 4.65
C VAL A 66 3.61 5.11 3.34
N GLY A 67 4.68 4.59 2.75
CA GLY A 67 5.16 5.07 1.45
C GLY A 67 4.14 4.90 0.32
N VAL A 68 3.49 3.73 0.23
CA VAL A 68 2.49 3.45 -0.81
C VAL A 68 1.23 4.31 -0.61
N ILE A 69 0.78 4.49 0.63
CA ILE A 69 -0.39 5.32 0.97
C ILE A 69 -0.08 6.80 0.72
N ALA A 70 1.05 7.32 1.18
CA ALA A 70 1.42 8.73 1.02
C ALA A 70 1.54 9.13 -0.46
N VAL A 71 2.07 8.26 -1.32
CA VAL A 71 2.11 8.49 -2.77
C VAL A 71 0.71 8.47 -3.40
N SER A 72 -0.23 7.75 -2.81
CA SER A 72 -1.59 7.61 -3.33
C SER A 72 -2.55 8.68 -2.81
N LEU A 73 -2.31 9.18 -1.59
CA LEU A 73 -3.11 10.16 -0.86
C LEU A 73 -2.23 11.38 -0.56
N CYS A 74 -1.92 12.16 -1.59
CA CYS A 74 -0.98 13.29 -1.50
C CYS A 74 -1.39 14.38 -0.51
N SER A 75 -2.67 14.43 -0.11
CA SER A 75 -3.19 15.37 0.89
C SER A 75 -2.94 14.95 2.34
N MET A 76 -2.55 13.69 2.58
CA MET A 76 -2.30 13.17 3.92
C MET A 76 -0.82 13.17 4.26
N ASP A 77 -0.49 13.74 5.41
CA ASP A 77 0.85 13.70 5.95
C ASP A 77 1.18 12.30 6.50
N LYS A 78 2.47 11.99 6.57
CA LYS A 78 2.95 10.67 7.00
C LYS A 78 2.63 10.38 8.46
N THR A 79 2.63 11.41 9.31
CA THR A 79 2.35 11.27 10.75
C THR A 79 0.92 10.80 10.96
N THR A 80 -0.04 11.40 10.26
CA THR A 80 -1.44 10.94 10.26
C THR A 80 -1.56 9.48 9.77
N ILE A 81 -0.80 9.09 8.73
CA ILE A 81 -0.83 7.71 8.23
C ILE A 81 -0.27 6.74 9.28
N TYR A 82 0.85 7.05 9.93
CA TYR A 82 1.41 6.25 11.03
C TYR A 82 0.42 6.12 12.18
N ALA A 83 -0.16 7.22 12.63
CA ALA A 83 -1.13 7.24 13.73
C ALA A 83 -2.34 6.35 13.41
N VAL A 84 -2.84 6.36 12.16
CA VAL A 84 -3.94 5.49 11.75
C VAL A 84 -3.53 4.02 11.70
N LEU A 85 -2.35 3.70 11.14
CA LEU A 85 -1.86 2.32 11.05
C LEU A 85 -1.52 1.72 12.43
N GLY A 86 -1.06 2.56 13.37
CA GLY A 86 -0.70 2.21 14.74
C GLY A 86 -1.88 2.16 15.71
N LYS A 87 -3.10 2.49 15.29
CA LYS A 87 -4.28 2.37 16.16
C LYS A 87 -4.57 0.91 16.50
N LYS A 88 -4.85 0.65 17.77
CA LYS A 88 -5.28 -0.68 18.29
C LYS A 88 -6.44 -1.32 17.52
N SER A 89 -7.38 -0.51 17.03
CA SER A 89 -8.53 -0.96 16.26
C SER A 89 -8.26 -1.10 14.75
N ALA A 90 -7.08 -0.73 14.27
CA ALA A 90 -6.69 -0.84 12.88
C ALA A 90 -6.30 -2.28 12.55
N SER A 91 -6.74 -2.75 11.40
CA SER A 91 -6.25 -3.97 10.78
C SER A 91 -5.86 -3.64 9.34
N THR A 92 -4.72 -4.16 8.91
CA THR A 92 -4.16 -3.87 7.59
C THR A 92 -4.01 -5.16 6.81
N VAL A 93 -4.59 -5.18 5.61
CA VAL A 93 -4.41 -6.21 4.60
C VAL A 93 -3.29 -5.77 3.66
N PHE A 94 -2.27 -6.61 3.53
CA PHE A 94 -1.20 -6.48 2.55
C PHE A 94 -1.42 -7.48 1.43
N VAL A 95 -1.31 -7.02 0.19
CA VAL A 95 -1.22 -7.88 -1.00
C VAL A 95 0.20 -7.78 -1.52
N ILE A 96 0.96 -8.87 -1.44
CA ILE A 96 2.40 -8.92 -1.72
C ILE A 96 2.63 -9.78 -2.95
N SER A 97 3.22 -9.19 -3.99
CA SER A 97 3.58 -9.92 -5.20
C SER A 97 4.71 -10.90 -4.91
N LYS A 98 4.66 -12.08 -5.54
CA LYS A 98 5.78 -13.02 -5.56
C LYS A 98 7.04 -12.39 -6.18
N GLU A 99 8.20 -12.87 -5.78
CA GLU A 99 9.50 -12.29 -6.14
C GLU A 99 9.76 -12.39 -7.65
N GLU A 100 9.35 -13.50 -8.27
CA GLU A 100 9.48 -13.77 -9.69
C GLU A 100 8.64 -12.81 -10.54
N ASN A 101 7.42 -12.49 -10.06
CA ASN A 101 6.53 -11.52 -10.70
C ASN A 101 7.15 -10.11 -10.68
N CYS A 102 7.77 -9.74 -9.55
CA CYS A 102 8.46 -8.46 -9.42
C CYS A 102 9.70 -8.39 -10.30
N ALA A 103 10.53 -9.44 -10.31
CA ALA A 103 11.74 -9.51 -11.12
C ALA A 103 11.40 -9.39 -12.61
N SER A 104 10.42 -10.15 -13.08
CA SER A 104 9.94 -10.13 -14.47
C SER A 104 9.47 -8.74 -14.88
N ARG A 105 8.73 -8.05 -14.01
CA ARG A 105 8.26 -6.68 -14.25
C ARG A 105 9.41 -5.68 -14.35
N ILE A 106 10.33 -5.70 -13.39
CA ILE A 106 11.51 -4.80 -13.38
C ILE A 106 12.34 -4.95 -14.67
N ILE A 107 12.42 -6.16 -15.23
CA ILE A 107 13.07 -6.42 -16.52
C ILE A 107 12.23 -5.90 -17.68
N ALA A 108 10.91 -6.10 -17.66
CA ALA A 108 10.02 -5.71 -18.75
C ALA A 108 9.94 -4.19 -18.93
N ASP A 109 9.96 -3.44 -17.82
CA ASP A 109 9.94 -1.97 -17.80
C ASP A 109 11.17 -1.34 -18.48
N ARG A 110 12.18 -2.14 -18.87
CA ARG A 110 13.38 -1.68 -19.57
C ARG A 110 13.18 -1.22 -21.00
N LYS A 111 12.07 -1.53 -21.68
CA LYS A 111 11.95 -1.23 -23.12
C LYS A 111 12.20 0.27 -23.31
N PRO A 112 13.37 0.67 -23.84
CA PRO A 112 13.73 2.08 -23.89
C PRO A 112 12.77 2.73 -24.86
N ASN A 113 11.87 3.57 -24.35
CA ASN A 113 11.10 4.42 -25.23
C ASN A 113 12.10 5.30 -25.97
N LYS A 114 11.94 5.51 -27.29
CA LYS A 114 12.89 6.29 -28.10
C LYS A 114 13.09 7.70 -27.53
N ASP A 115 12.07 8.24 -26.87
CA ASP A 115 12.09 9.54 -26.19
C ASP A 115 12.90 9.55 -24.88
N ALA A 116 13.26 8.37 -24.34
CA ALA A 116 14.06 8.25 -23.14
C ALA A 116 15.53 8.61 -23.36
N LEU A 117 16.00 8.71 -24.61
CA LEU A 117 17.40 9.02 -24.90
C LEU A 117 17.78 10.44 -24.43
N VAL A 118 16.89 11.42 -24.58
CA VAL A 118 17.13 12.81 -24.14
C VAL A 118 17.06 12.91 -22.61
N LYS A 119 16.05 12.29 -21.98
CA LYS A 119 15.93 12.21 -20.50
C LYS A 119 17.05 11.39 -19.85
N SER A 120 17.80 10.60 -20.61
CA SER A 120 18.88 9.75 -20.11
C SER A 120 20.04 10.54 -19.50
N LYS A 121 20.42 11.69 -20.09
CA LYS A 121 21.57 12.47 -19.62
C LYS A 121 21.32 13.11 -18.26
N GLU A 122 20.19 13.81 -18.12
CA GLU A 122 19.77 14.44 -16.85
C GLU A 122 19.57 13.39 -15.75
N ASN A 123 18.91 12.27 -16.09
CA ASN A 123 18.70 11.18 -15.15
C ASN A 123 20.02 10.53 -14.72
N LYS A 124 21.00 10.40 -15.63
CA LYS A 124 22.34 9.88 -15.28
C LYS A 124 23.07 10.81 -14.32
N GLU A 125 23.00 12.12 -14.55
CA GLU A 125 23.59 13.12 -13.65
C GLU A 125 22.92 13.14 -12.28
N PHE A 126 21.58 13.15 -12.26
CA PHE A 126 20.78 13.07 -11.04
C PHE A 126 21.10 11.81 -10.22
N MET A 127 21.18 10.64 -10.86
CA MET A 127 21.57 9.41 -10.17
C MET A 127 23.01 9.44 -9.68
N SER A 128 23.93 10.05 -10.43
CA SER A 128 25.30 10.25 -9.94
C SER A 128 25.32 11.12 -8.69
N LYS A 129 24.47 12.15 -8.61
CA LYS A 129 24.32 12.99 -7.41
C LYS A 129 23.79 12.17 -6.23
N ILE A 130 22.73 11.38 -6.44
CA ILE A 130 22.20 10.47 -5.40
C ILE A 130 23.27 9.50 -4.91
N ARG A 131 24.04 8.86 -5.80
CA ARG A 131 25.13 7.94 -5.42
C ARG A 131 26.17 8.63 -4.55
N LYS A 132 26.62 9.83 -4.94
CA LYS A 132 27.57 10.63 -4.16
C LYS A 132 27.02 10.95 -2.77
N THR A 133 25.76 11.39 -2.68
CA THR A 133 25.11 11.70 -1.40
C THR A 133 24.96 10.47 -0.52
N LEU A 134 24.52 9.33 -1.06
CA LEU A 134 24.39 8.09 -0.29
C LEU A 134 25.74 7.54 0.19
N PHE A 135 26.79 7.70 -0.61
CA PHE A 135 28.15 7.33 -0.21
C PHE A 135 28.66 8.24 0.92
N ALA A 136 28.44 9.55 0.82
CA ALA A 136 28.75 10.49 1.88
C ALA A 136 28.00 10.15 3.18
N LEU A 137 26.69 9.86 3.10
CA LEU A 137 25.85 9.43 4.22
C LEU A 137 26.20 8.04 4.78
N ARG A 138 26.94 7.21 4.04
CA ARG A 138 27.43 5.93 4.54
C ARG A 138 28.71 6.10 5.37
N ASN A 139 29.54 7.08 5.01
CA ASN A 139 30.82 7.33 5.65
C ASN A 139 30.74 8.36 6.76
N ALA A 140 29.72 9.23 6.76
CA ALA A 140 29.39 10.05 7.91
C ALA A 140 29.15 9.10 9.09
N LYS A 141 29.97 9.22 10.15
CA LYS A 141 29.74 8.50 11.39
C LYS A 141 28.32 8.85 11.83
N VAL A 142 27.49 7.82 11.97
CA VAL A 142 26.16 7.94 12.57
C VAL A 142 26.41 8.37 14.01
N GLY A 143 26.42 9.69 14.26
CA GLY A 143 26.17 10.20 15.60
C GLY A 143 24.78 9.74 15.99
N GLU A 144 24.62 9.26 17.22
CA GLU A 144 23.43 8.58 17.74
C GLU A 144 22.15 9.44 17.83
N ASP A 145 22.12 10.60 17.18
CA ASP A 145 20.98 11.50 17.21
C ASP A 145 20.03 11.19 16.04
N ASP A 146 19.27 10.10 16.20
CA ASP A 146 17.98 9.85 15.54
C ASP A 146 16.92 10.88 16.04
N GLU A 147 17.30 12.15 16.21
CA GLU A 147 16.44 13.25 16.65
C GLU A 147 15.59 13.69 15.45
N TYR A 148 14.60 12.86 15.12
CA TYR A 148 13.79 12.97 13.92
C TYR A 148 12.84 14.19 13.89
N GLU A 149 12.72 14.99 14.96
CA GLU A 149 11.51 15.83 15.09
C GLU A 149 11.64 17.35 15.15
N THR A 150 12.81 17.96 15.30
CA THR A 150 12.83 19.41 15.57
C THR A 150 12.86 20.32 14.33
N SER A 151 12.83 19.81 13.09
CA SER A 151 12.98 20.67 11.89
C SER A 151 12.11 20.39 10.66
N CYS A 152 11.07 19.55 10.75
CA CYS A 152 10.19 19.23 9.61
C CYS A 152 9.35 20.40 9.06
N ALA A 153 9.53 21.64 9.53
CA ALA A 153 8.86 22.81 8.97
C ALA A 153 9.45 23.31 7.62
N ASN A 154 10.69 22.95 7.25
CA ASN A 154 11.41 23.65 6.16
C ASN A 154 11.97 22.79 5.00
N THR A 155 11.71 21.47 4.93
CA THR A 155 12.27 20.62 3.86
C THR A 155 11.33 20.45 2.66
N SER A 156 10.88 21.56 2.08
CA SER A 156 10.24 21.57 0.74
C SER A 156 11.24 21.43 -0.42
N GLU A 157 12.56 21.34 -0.15
CA GLU A 157 13.60 21.39 -1.18
C GLU A 157 13.87 20.05 -1.91
N TYR A 158 13.30 18.94 -1.41
CA TYR A 158 13.34 17.65 -2.11
C TYR A 158 11.94 17.22 -2.52
N GLU A 159 11.30 18.01 -3.39
CA GLU A 159 10.19 17.54 -4.19
C GLU A 159 10.68 16.33 -5.00
N LEU A 160 10.41 15.13 -4.50
CA LEU A 160 10.66 13.87 -5.19
C LEU A 160 9.73 13.83 -6.40
N VAL A 161 10.17 14.42 -7.51
CA VAL A 161 9.48 14.32 -8.80
C VAL A 161 9.49 12.85 -9.19
N PHE A 162 8.35 12.17 -9.03
CA PHE A 162 8.20 10.82 -9.53
C PHE A 162 8.15 10.90 -11.06
N ALA A 163 8.88 10.01 -11.74
CA ALA A 163 8.87 9.95 -13.21
C ALA A 163 7.46 9.75 -13.81
N SER A 164 6.51 9.32 -12.98
CA SER A 164 5.08 9.21 -13.30
C SER A 164 4.44 10.57 -13.63
N ASP A 165 4.85 11.64 -12.95
CA ASP A 165 4.27 12.99 -13.08
C ASP A 165 4.75 13.71 -14.34
N LEU A 166 5.82 13.20 -14.98
CA LEU A 166 6.36 13.71 -16.24
C LEU A 166 5.88 12.92 -17.48
N SER A 167 4.93 11.99 -17.31
CA SER A 167 4.43 11.11 -18.38
C SER A 167 2.92 11.19 -18.61
N GLU A 168 2.19 12.01 -17.85
CA GLU A 168 0.71 11.98 -17.81
C GLU A 168 0.04 13.06 -18.68
N THR A 169 0.74 13.65 -19.64
CA THR A 169 0.19 14.70 -20.54
C THR A 169 0.22 14.36 -22.04
N THR A 170 0.42 13.09 -22.44
CA THR A 170 0.48 12.72 -23.88
C THR A 170 -0.32 11.48 -24.29
N GLU A 171 -1.43 11.18 -23.62
CA GLU A 171 -2.51 10.31 -24.14
C GLU A 171 -3.76 11.22 -24.09
N GLU A 172 -4.34 11.74 -25.17
CA GLU A 172 -4.90 11.08 -26.35
C GLU A 172 -5.06 12.14 -27.48
N MET A 173 -4.31 12.02 -28.58
CA MET A 173 -4.70 12.57 -29.88
C MET A 173 -4.02 11.73 -30.96
N GLU A 174 -4.69 10.65 -31.36
CA GLU A 174 -4.29 9.83 -32.50
C GLU A 174 -4.52 10.65 -33.79
N GLU A 175 -3.47 11.31 -34.29
CA GLU A 175 -3.43 11.77 -35.67
C GLU A 175 -2.90 10.63 -36.55
N GLU A 176 -3.74 10.18 -37.49
CA GLU A 176 -3.37 9.33 -38.62
C GLU A 176 -2.25 10.01 -39.43
N VAL A 177 -1.03 9.48 -39.38
CA VAL A 177 0.06 9.91 -40.26
C VAL A 177 0.39 8.78 -41.23
N ASN A 178 0.10 9.06 -42.50
CA ASN A 178 0.48 8.31 -43.69
C ASN A 178 1.96 7.92 -43.67
N GLU A 179 2.21 6.64 -43.95
CA GLU A 179 3.51 6.11 -44.34
C GLU A 179 3.84 6.60 -45.75
N GLU A 180 4.84 7.47 -45.89
CA GLU A 180 5.61 7.58 -47.14
C GLU A 180 7.10 7.41 -46.87
N ASP A 181 7.64 6.48 -47.67
CA ASP A 181 9.02 6.07 -47.82
C ASP A 181 10.03 7.21 -47.78
N ASN A 182 11.12 7.02 -47.01
CA ASN A 182 12.40 7.54 -47.46
C ASN A 182 13.59 6.69 -46.99
N LYS A 183 14.17 5.98 -47.96
CA LYS A 183 15.49 5.34 -47.89
C LYS A 183 16.56 6.42 -47.99
N GLY A 184 17.48 6.45 -47.03
CA GLY A 184 18.69 7.28 -47.09
C GLY A 184 19.84 6.57 -46.39
N GLU A 185 20.83 6.19 -47.20
CA GLU A 185 22.06 5.47 -46.86
C GLU A 185 23.10 6.37 -46.14
N ASP A 186 24.05 5.69 -45.48
CA ASP A 186 25.46 6.04 -45.27
C ASP A 186 25.87 7.31 -44.48
N GLU A 187 26.62 7.13 -43.39
CA GLU A 187 28.09 7.23 -43.44
C GLU A 187 28.72 6.96 -42.06
N GLU A 188 29.65 6.00 -42.04
CA GLU A 188 30.67 5.82 -41.01
C GLU A 188 31.52 7.10 -40.86
N LYS A 189 31.82 7.51 -39.61
CA LYS A 189 33.12 8.13 -39.33
C LYS A 189 33.62 7.87 -37.92
N ASN A 190 34.86 7.41 -37.96
CA ASN A 190 35.71 6.80 -36.97
C ASN A 190 36.67 7.87 -36.44
N ILE A 191 36.69 8.20 -35.14
CA ILE A 191 37.80 8.95 -34.53
C ILE A 191 38.10 8.42 -33.12
N LYS A 192 39.19 7.65 -33.04
CA LYS A 192 40.02 7.46 -31.84
C LYS A 192 40.79 8.74 -31.54
N LYS A 193 40.98 9.08 -30.26
CA LYS A 193 42.34 9.33 -29.71
C LYS A 193 42.35 9.46 -28.19
N GLU A 194 43.29 8.70 -27.62
CA GLU A 194 43.79 8.71 -26.26
C GLU A 194 44.39 10.08 -25.86
N LYS A 195 44.38 10.38 -24.56
CA LYS A 195 45.54 10.89 -23.81
C LYS A 195 45.26 10.91 -22.29
N GLN A 196 45.99 10.09 -21.55
CA GLN A 196 46.42 10.38 -20.17
C GLN A 196 47.54 11.45 -20.21
N PRO A 197 47.78 12.20 -19.12
CA PRO A 197 48.75 11.74 -18.10
C PRO A 197 48.42 12.12 -16.63
N ASP A 198 48.84 11.22 -15.75
CA ASP A 198 49.64 11.34 -14.51
C ASP A 198 49.58 12.54 -13.53
N GLU A 199 49.73 12.14 -12.26
CA GLU A 199 50.46 12.74 -11.12
C GLU A 199 49.89 14.00 -10.41
N ASP A 200 49.46 13.83 -9.15
CA ASP A 200 50.28 14.22 -7.98
C ASP A 200 49.50 14.10 -6.64
N GLU A 201 50.13 13.47 -5.64
CA GLU A 201 49.80 13.60 -4.20
C GLU A 201 50.19 15.02 -3.70
N PRO A 202 49.62 15.50 -2.58
CA PRO A 202 50.32 15.27 -1.31
C PRO A 202 49.43 15.08 -0.06
N GLU A 203 50.05 14.41 0.90
CA GLU A 203 49.76 14.32 2.33
C GLU A 203 49.39 15.68 2.98
N SER A 204 48.58 15.64 4.05
CA SER A 204 48.96 16.15 5.39
C SER A 204 47.75 16.38 6.32
N HIS A 205 48.07 16.36 7.61
CA HIS A 205 47.29 16.78 8.79
C HIS A 205 46.53 15.70 9.57
N ASN A 206 47.34 14.92 10.29
CA ASN A 206 47.02 14.52 11.67
C ASN A 206 47.09 15.75 12.58
N SER A 207 45.97 16.11 13.19
CA SER A 207 45.91 16.97 14.38
C SER A 207 45.15 16.25 15.49
N SER A 208 45.94 15.84 16.48
CA SER A 208 45.55 15.46 17.82
C SER A 208 44.89 16.60 18.58
N SER A 209 43.81 16.32 19.30
CA SER A 209 43.52 17.01 20.57
C SER A 209 42.71 16.13 21.52
N SER A 210 43.37 15.78 22.63
CA SER A 210 42.84 15.50 23.97
C SER A 210 41.74 16.50 24.38
N SER A 211 40.81 16.26 25.31
CA SER A 211 40.91 15.66 26.65
C SER A 211 39.54 15.73 27.35
N ASN A 212 39.32 14.76 28.25
CA ASN A 212 38.71 14.86 29.59
C ASN A 212 37.21 15.15 29.84
N SER A 213 36.75 14.39 30.84
CA SER A 213 35.67 14.63 31.82
C SER A 213 34.23 14.51 31.28
N SER A 214 33.27 13.87 31.95
CA SER A 214 33.09 13.72 33.40
C SER A 214 32.15 12.54 33.69
N SER A 215 32.45 11.75 34.72
CA SER A 215 31.49 10.84 35.33
C SER A 215 30.39 11.65 36.03
N SER A 216 29.14 11.47 35.63
CA SER A 216 27.98 11.92 36.41
C SER A 216 27.08 10.72 36.63
N GLY A 217 27.06 10.24 37.87
CA GLY A 217 26.09 9.26 38.33
C GLY A 217 24.73 9.95 38.39
N SER A 218 23.82 9.54 37.51
CA SER A 218 22.43 9.97 37.56
C SER A 218 21.64 8.92 38.32
N GLU A 219 21.15 9.32 39.48
CA GLU A 219 20.23 8.55 40.30
C GLU A 219 18.91 8.36 39.52
N ASN A 220 18.45 7.12 39.56
CA ASN A 220 17.37 6.59 38.75
C ASN A 220 16.04 6.93 39.44
N GLU A 221 15.49 8.12 39.20
CA GLU A 221 14.10 8.42 39.53
C GLU A 221 13.20 7.89 38.41
N SER A 222 12.48 6.80 38.72
CA SER A 222 11.46 6.23 37.86
C SER A 222 10.27 7.19 37.78
N SER A 223 10.38 8.17 36.88
CA SER A 223 9.27 8.99 36.43
C SER A 223 8.36 8.12 35.57
N ASP A 224 7.27 7.67 36.20
CA ASP A 224 6.12 7.00 35.59
C ASP A 224 5.43 7.99 34.64
N THR A 225 6.09 8.24 33.51
CA THR A 225 5.67 9.22 32.50
C THR A 225 4.72 8.49 31.56
N GLU A 226 3.51 8.21 32.04
CA GLU A 226 2.38 7.75 31.22
C GLU A 226 1.94 8.86 30.26
N SER A 227 2.78 9.26 29.30
CA SER A 227 2.37 10.18 28.23
C SER A 227 3.36 10.26 27.07
N GLU A 228 4.06 9.19 26.72
CA GLU A 228 4.67 9.14 25.38
C GLU A 228 3.55 8.85 24.38
N GLU A 229 3.26 9.82 23.51
CA GLU A 229 2.30 9.67 22.42
C GLU A 229 2.63 8.39 21.65
N PRO A 230 1.70 7.42 21.54
CA PRO A 230 1.97 6.11 20.94
C PRO A 230 2.39 6.19 19.46
N ASP A 231 2.24 7.36 18.85
CA ASP A 231 2.53 7.62 17.45
C ASP A 231 4.05 7.72 17.16
N TYR A 232 4.88 8.09 18.14
CA TYR A 232 6.32 8.31 17.92
C TYR A 232 7.09 7.00 17.63
N HIS A 233 6.70 5.88 18.24
CA HIS A 233 7.44 4.63 18.09
C HIS A 233 7.30 4.01 16.68
N CYS A 234 6.20 4.29 15.98
CA CYS A 234 5.91 3.69 14.67
C CYS A 234 6.73 4.32 13.53
N SER A 235 7.13 5.60 13.66
CA SER A 235 7.87 6.32 12.62
C SER A 235 9.38 6.03 12.65
N ARG A 236 9.91 5.53 13.78
CA ARG A 236 11.33 5.25 13.98
C ARG A 236 11.89 4.30 12.92
N GLY A 237 13.01 4.69 12.32
CA GLY A 237 13.71 3.90 11.30
C GLY A 237 13.25 4.15 9.86
N TYR A 238 12.26 5.05 9.65
CA TYR A 238 11.78 5.39 8.30
C TYR A 238 12.89 5.86 7.36
N HIS A 239 13.81 6.72 7.82
CA HIS A 239 14.92 7.19 7.00
C HIS A 239 15.90 6.07 6.63
N THR A 240 16.20 5.17 7.56
CA THR A 240 17.03 3.99 7.32
C THR A 240 16.37 3.06 6.30
N PHE A 241 15.05 2.89 6.39
CA PHE A 241 14.26 2.16 5.42
C PHE A 241 14.33 2.80 4.03
N VAL A 242 14.11 4.12 3.92
CA VAL A 242 14.19 4.85 2.63
C VAL A 242 15.60 4.76 2.03
N LYS A 243 16.65 4.93 2.85
CA LYS A 243 18.05 4.76 2.44
C LYS A 243 18.29 3.37 1.84
N SER A 244 17.77 2.33 2.49
CA SER A 244 17.88 0.94 2.03
C SER A 244 17.14 0.71 0.71
N CYS A 245 15.93 1.25 0.56
CA CYS A 245 15.16 1.21 -0.69
C CYS A 245 15.92 1.87 -1.85
N LEU A 246 16.50 3.06 -1.60
CA LEU A 246 17.27 3.79 -2.61
C LEU A 246 18.54 3.02 -3.02
N GLN A 247 19.24 2.41 -2.06
CA GLN A 247 20.40 1.57 -2.35
C GLN A 247 20.02 0.37 -3.22
N ARG A 248 18.96 -0.37 -2.87
CA ARG A 248 18.46 -1.49 -3.69
C ARG A 248 18.11 -1.05 -5.11
N LYS A 249 17.37 0.07 -5.24
CA LYS A 249 17.00 0.65 -6.54
C LYS A 249 18.22 1.03 -7.40
N LEU A 250 19.27 1.57 -6.77
CA LEU A 250 20.51 1.92 -7.46
C LEU A 250 21.27 0.70 -7.97
N VAL A 251 21.41 -0.33 -7.12
CA VAL A 251 22.08 -1.59 -7.49
C VAL A 251 21.33 -2.29 -8.61
N ILE A 252 19.99 -2.40 -8.50
CA ILE A 252 19.14 -2.94 -9.57
C ILE A 252 19.37 -2.18 -10.87
N ARG A 253 19.37 -0.84 -10.83
CA ARG A 253 19.60 -0.03 -12.02
C ARG A 253 20.99 -0.25 -12.63
N GLU A 254 22.03 -0.32 -11.81
CA GLU A 254 23.39 -0.57 -12.29
C GLU A 254 23.54 -1.95 -12.93
N MET A 255 23.01 -2.99 -12.28
CA MET A 255 22.95 -4.33 -12.86
C MET A 255 22.14 -4.36 -14.15
N ILE A 256 21.14 -3.49 -14.24
CA ILE A 256 20.34 -3.33 -15.44
C ILE A 256 21.17 -2.76 -16.59
N GLU A 257 21.85 -1.64 -16.34
CA GLU A 257 22.72 -0.93 -17.29
C GLU A 257 23.87 -1.82 -17.78
N GLN A 258 24.42 -2.68 -16.91
CA GLN A 258 25.49 -3.62 -17.24
C GLN A 258 25.00 -4.89 -17.97
N ASN A 259 23.69 -5.03 -18.21
CA ASN A 259 23.08 -6.25 -18.78
C ASN A 259 23.40 -7.55 -18.00
N VAL A 260 23.73 -7.43 -16.71
CA VAL A 260 23.96 -8.58 -15.80
C VAL A 260 22.64 -9.23 -15.41
N PHE A 261 21.59 -8.41 -15.32
CA PHE A 261 20.23 -8.86 -14.99
C PHE A 261 19.58 -9.56 -16.18
N LYS A 262 19.76 -10.88 -16.29
CA LYS A 262 19.10 -11.73 -17.29
C LYS A 262 17.77 -12.24 -16.72
N ARG A 263 16.81 -12.56 -17.59
CA ARG A 263 15.47 -13.04 -17.19
C ARG A 263 15.51 -14.23 -16.23
N ASP A 264 16.50 -15.09 -16.38
CA ASP A 264 16.61 -16.33 -15.60
C ASP A 264 17.60 -16.21 -14.42
N SER A 265 18.12 -15.02 -14.14
CA SER A 265 19.11 -14.85 -13.08
C SER A 265 18.42 -14.56 -11.73
N ASN A 266 18.46 -15.53 -10.82
CA ASN A 266 18.06 -15.39 -9.41
C ASN A 266 18.87 -14.31 -8.65
N VAL A 267 19.87 -13.71 -9.28
CA VAL A 267 20.70 -12.61 -8.73
C VAL A 267 19.85 -11.39 -8.38
N ALA A 268 18.73 -11.21 -9.07
CA ALA A 268 17.77 -10.14 -8.84
C ALA A 268 17.06 -10.23 -7.49
N ILE A 269 16.72 -11.45 -7.09
CA ILE A 269 15.73 -11.73 -6.05
C ILE A 269 16.11 -11.09 -4.71
N PRO A 270 17.36 -11.20 -4.21
CA PRO A 270 17.77 -10.58 -2.95
C PRO A 270 17.69 -9.05 -2.93
N LEU A 271 17.64 -8.41 -4.10
CA LEU A 271 17.55 -6.95 -4.22
C LEU A 271 16.11 -6.44 -4.26
N ILE A 272 15.13 -7.33 -4.39
CA ILE A 272 13.71 -6.98 -4.47
C ILE A 272 13.16 -6.81 -3.05
N GLY A 273 13.32 -5.60 -2.53
CA GLY A 273 12.73 -5.23 -1.24
C GLY A 273 11.20 -5.12 -1.25
N PRO A 274 10.58 -4.90 -0.08
CA PRO A 274 9.12 -4.79 0.05
C PRO A 274 8.55 -3.61 -0.75
N GLU A 275 9.35 -2.56 -0.98
CA GLU A 275 9.03 -1.43 -1.83
C GLU A 275 8.87 -1.79 -3.32
N HIS A 276 9.18 -3.00 -3.73
CA HIS A 276 8.89 -3.53 -5.07
C HIS A 276 7.74 -4.54 -5.07
N ARG A 277 7.54 -5.24 -3.95
CA ARG A 277 6.63 -6.39 -3.82
C ARG A 277 5.22 -6.01 -3.43
N VAL A 278 5.04 -5.06 -2.50
CA VAL A 278 3.71 -4.68 -1.99
C VAL A 278 2.86 -4.11 -3.12
N ALA A 279 1.89 -4.87 -3.60
CA ALA A 279 1.00 -4.50 -4.70
C ALA A 279 -0.13 -3.57 -4.26
N ALA A 280 -0.67 -3.84 -3.07
CA ALA A 280 -1.77 -3.10 -2.50
C ALA A 280 -1.74 -3.15 -0.97
N VAL A 281 -2.34 -2.14 -0.36
CA VAL A 281 -2.51 -2.00 1.09
C VAL A 281 -3.93 -1.54 1.36
N CYS A 282 -4.60 -2.17 2.32
CA CYS A 282 -5.91 -1.73 2.79
C CYS A 282 -5.97 -1.76 4.31
N THR A 283 -6.24 -0.62 4.92
CA THR A 283 -6.40 -0.48 6.37
C THR A 283 -7.84 -0.18 6.70
N PHE A 284 -8.40 -0.94 7.63
CA PHE A 284 -9.77 -0.79 8.09
C PHE A 284 -9.87 -0.86 9.61
N HIS A 285 -10.92 -0.26 10.16
CA HIS A 285 -11.33 -0.43 11.54
C HIS A 285 -12.61 -1.22 11.60
N THR A 286 -12.78 -2.00 12.66
CA THR A 286 -14.12 -2.45 13.03
C THR A 286 -14.59 -1.71 14.27
N ARG A 287 -15.76 -1.09 14.18
CA ARG A 287 -16.34 -0.26 15.25
C ARG A 287 -17.76 -0.70 15.54
N ASN A 288 -18.15 -0.65 16.81
CA ASN A 288 -19.54 -0.81 17.21
C ASN A 288 -20.15 0.59 17.27
N ILE A 289 -21.20 0.85 16.49
CA ILE A 289 -21.95 2.12 16.54
C ILE A 289 -23.01 2.04 17.64
N GLU A 290 -23.67 0.89 17.72
CA GLU A 290 -24.64 0.54 18.75
C GLU A 290 -24.24 -0.81 19.37
N PRO A 291 -24.78 -1.21 20.52
CA PRO A 291 -24.44 -2.48 21.17
C PRO A 291 -24.52 -3.70 20.23
N ASP A 292 -25.47 -3.66 19.29
CA ASP A 292 -25.73 -4.76 18.34
C ASP A 292 -25.37 -4.39 16.90
N LYS A 293 -24.88 -3.18 16.62
CA LYS A 293 -24.51 -2.74 15.26
C LYS A 293 -23.03 -2.51 15.12
N ARG A 294 -22.42 -3.24 14.20
CA ARG A 294 -20.98 -3.23 13.92
C ARG A 294 -20.70 -2.86 12.48
N ILE A 295 -19.79 -1.92 12.28
CA ILE A 295 -19.37 -1.48 10.95
C ILE A 295 -17.91 -1.79 10.69
N VAL A 296 -17.59 -2.07 9.43
CA VAL A 296 -16.23 -2.12 8.89
C VAL A 296 -15.95 -0.81 8.20
N HIS A 297 -15.11 0.04 8.79
CA HIS A 297 -14.73 1.33 8.23
C HIS A 297 -13.38 1.21 7.51
N ILE A 298 -13.38 1.23 6.18
CA ILE A 298 -12.15 1.26 5.38
C ILE A 298 -11.58 2.68 5.42
N VAL A 299 -10.38 2.82 5.98
CA VAL A 299 -9.71 4.12 6.13
C VAL A 299 -8.75 4.38 4.98
N PHE A 300 -7.93 3.38 4.66
CA PHE A 300 -7.01 3.45 3.52
C PHE A 300 -7.23 2.27 2.60
N MET A 301 -7.22 2.52 1.30
CA MET A 301 -7.15 1.46 0.30
C MET A 301 -6.38 2.00 -0.91
N THR A 302 -5.25 1.36 -1.22
CA THR A 302 -4.42 1.74 -2.35
C THR A 302 -3.90 0.52 -3.09
N VAL A 303 -3.85 0.64 -4.41
CA VAL A 303 -3.23 -0.31 -5.33
C VAL A 303 -2.22 0.47 -6.16
N ARG A 304 -1.00 -0.08 -6.33
CA ARG A 304 0.04 0.54 -7.15
C ARG A 304 -0.46 0.87 -8.55
N LYS A 305 -0.08 2.04 -9.07
CA LYS A 305 -0.56 2.60 -10.37
C LYS A 305 -0.59 1.56 -11.48
N HIS A 306 0.50 0.83 -11.71
CA HIS A 306 0.63 -0.16 -12.78
C HIS A 306 -0.10 -1.50 -12.52
N LEU A 307 -0.65 -1.72 -11.31
CA LEU A 307 -1.49 -2.88 -10.97
C LEU A 307 -2.96 -2.50 -10.80
N ARG A 308 -3.30 -1.21 -10.96
CA ARG A 308 -4.69 -0.76 -10.99
C ARG A 308 -5.42 -1.42 -12.16
N ARG A 309 -6.75 -1.50 -12.08
CA ARG A 309 -7.63 -2.12 -13.09
C ARG A 309 -7.47 -3.64 -13.27
N LEU A 310 -6.53 -4.28 -12.59
CA LEU A 310 -6.39 -5.74 -12.56
C LEU A 310 -7.37 -6.42 -11.57
N GLY A 311 -8.19 -5.67 -10.85
CA GLY A 311 -9.19 -6.22 -9.92
C GLY A 311 -8.67 -6.55 -8.52
N ILE A 312 -7.43 -6.19 -8.17
CA ILE A 312 -6.86 -6.37 -6.82
C ILE A 312 -7.75 -5.75 -5.75
N GLY A 313 -8.21 -4.51 -5.95
CA GLY A 313 -9.09 -3.82 -5.00
C GLY A 313 -10.40 -4.58 -4.75
N SER A 314 -11.01 -5.14 -5.80
CA SER A 314 -12.22 -5.96 -5.67
C SER A 314 -11.97 -7.22 -4.84
N LYS A 315 -10.83 -7.88 -5.04
CA LYS A 315 -10.44 -9.07 -4.24
C LYS A 315 -10.20 -8.73 -2.77
N ILE A 316 -9.60 -7.58 -2.47
CA ILE A 316 -9.47 -7.09 -1.09
C ILE A 316 -10.86 -6.89 -0.46
N LEU A 317 -11.81 -6.27 -1.17
CA LEU A 317 -13.16 -6.10 -0.65
C LEU A 317 -13.86 -7.44 -0.40
N ASP A 318 -13.66 -8.43 -1.25
CA ASP A 318 -14.18 -9.79 -1.03
C ASP A 318 -13.58 -10.45 0.23
N ILE A 319 -12.29 -10.20 0.52
CA ILE A 319 -11.65 -10.62 1.77
C ILE A 319 -12.31 -9.93 2.97
N LEU A 320 -12.55 -8.62 2.89
CA LEU A 320 -13.18 -7.86 3.98
C LEU A 320 -14.64 -8.25 4.21
N LYS A 321 -15.34 -8.77 3.19
CA LYS A 321 -16.69 -9.33 3.37
C LYS A 321 -16.70 -10.61 4.20
N SER A 322 -15.58 -11.34 4.24
CA SER A 322 -15.50 -12.57 5.01
C SER A 322 -15.68 -12.26 6.50
N THR A 323 -16.68 -12.90 7.11
CA THR A 323 -16.90 -12.83 8.56
C THR A 323 -15.72 -13.41 9.34
N ASP A 324 -14.84 -14.16 8.68
CA ASP A 324 -13.64 -14.69 9.33
C ASP A 324 -12.56 -13.63 9.55
N ILE A 325 -12.63 -12.55 8.77
CA ILE A 325 -11.69 -11.43 8.79
C ILE A 325 -12.30 -10.28 9.58
N SER A 326 -13.47 -9.82 9.15
CA SER A 326 -14.12 -8.65 9.73
C SER A 326 -14.99 -8.98 10.95
N GLY A 327 -15.30 -10.26 11.19
CA GLY A 327 -16.37 -10.68 12.11
C GLY A 327 -17.76 -10.38 11.54
N SER A 328 -18.82 -10.53 12.34
CA SER A 328 -20.14 -10.04 11.97
C SER A 328 -20.13 -8.51 11.89
N TYR A 329 -20.76 -7.98 10.85
CA TYR A 329 -20.92 -6.55 10.62
C TYR A 329 -22.23 -6.31 9.84
N ASP A 330 -22.79 -5.13 10.00
CA ASP A 330 -24.04 -4.68 9.37
C ASP A 330 -23.76 -3.86 8.12
N ALA A 331 -22.67 -3.07 8.13
CA ALA A 331 -22.29 -2.22 7.00
C ALA A 331 -20.78 -2.11 6.83
N VAL A 332 -20.37 -1.86 5.57
CA VAL A 332 -19.02 -1.43 5.21
C VAL A 332 -19.10 0.04 4.82
N VAL A 333 -18.30 0.87 5.47
CA VAL A 333 -18.25 2.32 5.27
C VAL A 333 -16.88 2.69 4.70
N VAL A 334 -16.87 3.59 3.72
CA VAL A 334 -15.64 4.12 3.11
C VAL A 334 -15.85 5.59 2.79
N HIS A 335 -14.85 6.42 3.09
CA HIS A 335 -14.76 7.77 2.55
C HIS A 335 -13.96 7.71 1.26
N ALA A 336 -14.53 8.27 0.20
CA ALA A 336 -14.00 8.13 -1.14
C ALA A 336 -13.79 9.50 -1.77
N ASP A 337 -12.63 9.69 -2.38
CA ASP A 337 -12.42 10.84 -3.26
C ASP A 337 -13.28 10.66 -4.53
N ASN A 338 -13.59 11.77 -5.20
CA ASN A 338 -14.38 11.76 -6.45
C ASN A 338 -13.81 10.79 -7.51
N ASN A 339 -12.50 10.54 -7.49
CA ASN A 339 -11.83 9.61 -8.41
C ASN A 339 -12.09 8.12 -8.07
N ALA A 340 -12.49 7.82 -6.84
CA ALA A 340 -12.82 6.47 -6.37
C ALA A 340 -14.29 6.09 -6.60
N ASP A 341 -15.15 7.04 -6.97
CA ASP A 341 -16.59 6.82 -7.19
C ASP A 341 -16.87 5.70 -8.19
N LEU A 342 -16.11 5.63 -9.28
CA LEU A 342 -16.29 4.59 -10.30
C LEU A 342 -16.08 3.17 -9.76
N ILE A 343 -15.12 2.98 -8.85
CA ILE A 343 -14.85 1.67 -8.25
C ILE A 343 -15.98 1.30 -7.28
N ILE A 344 -16.43 2.28 -6.50
CA ILE A 344 -17.49 2.09 -5.50
C ILE A 344 -18.82 1.82 -6.18
N GLU A 345 -19.17 2.54 -7.24
CA GLU A 345 -20.39 2.31 -8.01
C GLU A 345 -20.39 0.94 -8.67
N ARG A 346 -19.25 0.50 -9.22
CA ARG A 346 -19.13 -0.87 -9.76
C ARG A 346 -19.36 -1.92 -8.67
N TYR A 347 -18.83 -1.69 -7.48
CA TYR A 347 -19.03 -2.58 -6.34
C TYR A 347 -20.48 -2.60 -5.84
N LYS A 348 -21.12 -1.42 -5.70
CA LYS A 348 -22.54 -1.30 -5.35
C LYS A 348 -23.43 -2.09 -6.33
N ARG A 349 -23.19 -1.97 -7.64
CA ARG A 349 -23.92 -2.73 -8.68
C ARG A 349 -23.74 -4.23 -8.51
N GLN A 350 -22.52 -4.69 -8.21
CA GLN A 350 -22.24 -6.11 -8.01
C GLN A 350 -22.98 -6.66 -6.77
N VAL A 351 -23.02 -5.90 -5.68
CA VAL A 351 -23.77 -6.28 -4.46
C VAL A 351 -25.28 -6.29 -4.71
N ALA A 352 -25.81 -5.26 -5.39
CA ALA A 352 -27.22 -5.20 -5.74
C ALA A 352 -27.66 -6.39 -6.61
N TYR A 353 -26.84 -6.77 -7.59
CA TYR A 353 -27.09 -7.94 -8.43
C TYR A 353 -27.15 -9.26 -7.63
N GLN A 354 -26.20 -9.47 -6.72
CA GLN A 354 -26.18 -10.66 -5.84
C GLN A 354 -27.42 -10.73 -4.93
N MET A 355 -27.86 -9.58 -4.42
CA MET A 355 -29.05 -9.48 -3.60
C MET A 355 -30.33 -9.78 -4.40
N GLU A 356 -30.43 -9.27 -5.63
CA GLU A 356 -31.56 -9.56 -6.52
C GLU A 356 -31.63 -11.05 -6.89
N GLU A 357 -30.48 -11.66 -7.20
CA GLU A 357 -30.40 -13.09 -7.51
C GLU A 357 -30.83 -13.95 -6.32
N THR A 358 -30.36 -13.61 -5.12
CA THR A 358 -30.77 -14.27 -3.86
C THR A 358 -32.28 -14.16 -3.63
N ASN A 359 -32.86 -12.99 -3.89
CA ASN A 359 -34.31 -12.78 -3.78
C ASN A 359 -35.09 -13.59 -4.82
N ARG A 360 -34.59 -13.71 -6.07
CA ARG A 360 -35.19 -14.59 -7.09
C ARG A 360 -35.16 -16.06 -6.67
N TYR A 361 -34.04 -16.54 -6.11
CA TYR A 361 -33.94 -17.92 -5.60
C TYR A 361 -34.93 -18.17 -4.46
N ARG A 362 -35.07 -17.22 -3.51
CA ARG A 362 -36.06 -17.31 -2.43
C ARG A 362 -37.49 -17.36 -2.94
N LEU A 363 -37.84 -16.50 -3.89
CA LEU A 363 -39.15 -16.53 -4.54
C LEU A 363 -39.38 -17.88 -5.22
N ARG A 364 -38.40 -18.40 -5.96
CA ARG A 364 -38.50 -19.71 -6.63
C ARG A 364 -38.70 -20.87 -5.64
N LEU A 365 -38.01 -20.85 -4.50
CA LEU A 365 -38.20 -21.84 -3.43
C LEU A 365 -39.60 -21.75 -2.82
N LYS A 366 -40.12 -20.53 -2.60
CA LYS A 366 -41.49 -20.32 -2.12
C LYS A 366 -42.52 -20.88 -3.11
N TYR A 367 -42.39 -20.58 -4.40
CA TYR A 367 -43.26 -21.11 -5.45
C TYR A 367 -43.16 -22.63 -5.63
N MET A 368 -41.98 -23.23 -5.41
CA MET A 368 -41.83 -24.70 -5.46
C MET A 368 -42.33 -25.40 -4.19
N GLY A 369 -42.37 -24.71 -3.05
CA GLY A 369 -42.93 -25.22 -1.79
C GLY A 369 -44.46 -25.23 -1.78
N GLU A 370 -45.10 -24.23 -2.38
CA GLU A 370 -46.57 -24.09 -2.42
C GLU A 370 -47.26 -25.12 -3.34
N ASN A 371 -46.52 -25.82 -4.22
CA ASN A 371 -47.07 -26.88 -5.08
C ASN A 371 -46.99 -28.30 -4.47
N LYS A 372 -46.65 -28.43 -3.18
CA LYS A 372 -46.64 -29.72 -2.46
C LYS A 372 -47.53 -29.73 -1.22
N GLU A 373 -48.58 -28.92 -1.18
CA GLU A 373 -49.66 -29.08 -0.19
C GLU A 373 -50.66 -30.17 -0.59
N GLY A 374 -50.11 -31.38 -0.80
CA GLY A 374 -50.85 -32.63 -0.87
C GLY A 374 -50.02 -33.70 -0.17
N ALA A 375 -50.18 -33.81 1.16
CA ALA A 375 -49.26 -34.43 2.13
C ALA A 375 -48.01 -33.56 2.32
N TRP A 376 -47.69 -33.03 3.49
CA TRP A 376 -47.37 -33.75 4.72
C TRP A 376 -47.82 -32.94 5.95
N SER A 377 -48.51 -33.60 6.86
CA SER A 377 -48.83 -33.10 8.20
C SER A 377 -47.82 -33.68 9.20
N ALA A 378 -47.41 -32.82 10.14
CA ALA A 378 -46.93 -33.09 11.50
C ALA A 378 -45.40 -33.26 11.76
N ALA A 379 -45.05 -32.72 12.94
CA ALA A 379 -43.79 -32.73 13.72
C ALA A 379 -42.72 -31.70 13.30
N GLN A 380 -42.70 -30.47 13.81
CA GLN A 380 -42.46 -29.99 15.19
C GLN A 380 -40.97 -29.83 15.56
N THR A 381 -40.64 -28.57 15.88
CA THR A 381 -39.55 -28.03 16.74
C THR A 381 -38.08 -28.22 16.35
N GLY A 382 -37.54 -27.16 15.75
CA GLY A 382 -36.13 -26.79 15.83
C GLY A 382 -36.00 -25.30 15.49
N ARG A 383 -35.71 -24.46 16.50
CA ARG A 383 -35.57 -23.00 16.39
C ARG A 383 -34.70 -22.59 15.18
N LEU A 384 -35.25 -21.77 14.30
CA LEU A 384 -34.48 -20.87 13.43
C LEU A 384 -34.81 -19.43 13.86
N PRO A 385 -33.86 -18.67 14.44
CA PRO A 385 -33.94 -17.23 14.38
C PRO A 385 -33.17 -16.77 13.15
N LEU A 386 -33.80 -15.94 12.33
CA LEU A 386 -33.22 -14.71 11.78
C LEU A 386 -34.33 -14.04 10.96
N HIS A 387 -35.01 -13.11 11.62
CA HIS A 387 -35.72 -12.01 10.96
C HIS A 387 -34.66 -11.22 10.18
N LEU A 388 -34.61 -11.40 8.86
CA LEU A 388 -34.04 -10.40 7.95
C LEU A 388 -35.22 -9.67 7.34
N GLU A 389 -35.64 -8.58 7.99
CA GLU A 389 -36.36 -7.53 7.28
C GLU A 389 -35.41 -6.95 6.23
N ALA A 390 -35.96 -6.64 5.05
CA ALA A 390 -35.23 -6.12 3.92
C ALA A 390 -34.43 -4.87 4.34
N LEU A 391 -33.10 -4.96 4.31
CA LEU A 391 -32.22 -3.80 4.27
C LEU A 391 -32.44 -3.11 2.92
N ASP A 392 -33.41 -2.20 2.89
CA ASP A 392 -33.55 -1.18 1.86
C ASP A 392 -32.32 -0.26 1.98
N LEU A 393 -31.42 -0.29 0.99
CA LEU A 393 -30.27 0.63 0.90
C LEU A 393 -30.72 2.05 0.48
N ARG A 394 -31.82 2.53 1.06
CA ARG A 394 -32.02 3.97 1.18
C ARG A 394 -31.16 4.42 2.33
N VAL A 395 -30.33 5.43 2.10
CA VAL A 395 -29.73 6.20 3.19
C VAL A 395 -30.88 6.58 4.12
N ALA A 396 -30.89 6.02 5.34
CA ALA A 396 -31.95 6.31 6.28
C ALA A 396 -31.94 7.82 6.57
N PRO A 397 -33.09 8.51 6.56
CA PRO A 397 -33.13 9.90 7.01
C PRO A 397 -32.59 9.95 8.44
N GLY A 398 -31.48 10.67 8.64
CA GLY A 398 -30.72 10.71 9.91
C GLY A 398 -29.27 10.22 9.82
N CYS A 399 -28.83 9.62 8.71
CA CYS A 399 -27.41 9.27 8.53
C CYS A 399 -26.47 10.49 8.59
N ASP A 400 -26.95 11.69 8.25
CA ASP A 400 -26.18 12.93 8.34
C ASP A 400 -25.82 13.32 9.80
N GLU A 401 -26.68 12.99 10.77
CA GLU A 401 -26.42 13.27 12.20
C GLU A 401 -25.41 12.29 12.80
N ILE A 402 -25.51 11.01 12.43
CA ILE A 402 -24.53 9.98 12.79
C ILE A 402 -23.18 10.28 12.12
N TYR A 403 -23.20 10.78 10.88
CA TYR A 403 -22.01 11.22 10.16
C TYR A 403 -21.34 12.42 10.84
N GLN A 404 -22.09 13.46 11.22
CA GLN A 404 -21.57 14.62 11.97
C GLN A 404 -20.99 14.23 13.33
N GLN A 405 -21.58 13.23 14.02
CA GLN A 405 -21.04 12.70 15.28
C GLN A 405 -19.75 11.88 15.08
N LEU A 406 -19.59 11.19 13.95
CA LEU A 406 -18.43 10.33 13.67
C LEU A 406 -17.22 11.10 13.12
N THR A 407 -17.42 12.20 12.41
CA THR A 407 -16.33 12.91 11.71
C THR A 407 -15.77 14.11 12.47
N GLY A 408 -16.46 14.62 13.50
CA GLY A 408 -16.13 15.92 14.09
C GLY A 408 -16.28 17.06 13.07
N ASN A 409 -16.28 18.31 13.51
CA ASN A 409 -16.53 19.50 12.69
C ASN A 409 -15.45 19.72 11.61
N PHE A 410 -15.50 18.99 10.49
CA PHE A 410 -14.85 19.36 9.23
C PHE A 410 -15.91 19.94 8.29
N SER A 411 -16.11 21.26 8.37
CA SER A 411 -17.05 22.00 7.54
C SER A 411 -16.46 22.25 6.15
N SER A 412 -16.81 21.41 5.18
CA SER A 412 -17.23 21.82 3.83
C SER A 412 -17.52 20.62 2.94
N PHE A 413 -18.78 20.20 2.81
CA PHE A 413 -19.22 19.48 1.60
C PHE A 413 -20.68 19.76 1.29
N LYS A 414 -20.96 19.99 0.00
CA LYS A 414 -22.28 20.20 -0.56
C LYS A 414 -23.03 18.86 -0.62
N ALA A 415 -24.16 18.76 0.06
CA ALA A 415 -25.17 17.76 -0.25
C ALA A 415 -25.80 18.08 -1.62
N LEU A 416 -25.77 17.12 -2.55
CA LEU A 416 -26.57 17.20 -3.77
C LEU A 416 -27.99 16.71 -3.43
N THR A 417 -28.96 17.58 -3.63
CA THR A 417 -30.40 17.27 -3.51
C THR A 417 -30.81 16.16 -4.48
N PRO A 418 -31.73 15.26 -4.09
CA PRO A 418 -32.26 14.27 -5.00
C PRO A 418 -33.12 14.93 -6.08
N ILE A 419 -32.85 14.59 -7.34
CA ILE A 419 -33.73 14.88 -8.46
C ILE A 419 -34.95 13.99 -8.29
N GLY A 420 -36.08 14.62 -7.94
CA GLY A 420 -37.40 14.00 -8.00
C GLY A 420 -37.94 14.00 -9.43
N ASP A 421 -38.76 13.00 -9.71
CA ASP A 421 -39.39 12.66 -10.99
C ASP A 421 -39.87 13.86 -11.83
N LEU A 422 -39.31 13.96 -13.04
CA LEU A 422 -39.97 14.37 -14.29
C LEU A 422 -39.14 13.96 -15.52
#